data_AF-A0A1V4M987-F1
#
_entry.id   AF-A0A1V4M987-F1
#
_cell.length_a   1.000
_cell.length_b   1.000
_cell.length_c   1.000
_cell.angle_alpha   90.00
_cell.angle_beta   90.00
_cell.angle_gamma   90.00
#
_symmetry.space_group_name_H-M   'P 1'
#
loop_
_entity.id
_entity.type
_entity.pdbx_description
1 polymer ?
#
loop_
_entity_poly.entity_id
_entity_poly.type
_entity_poly.pdbx_seq_one_letter_code
_entity_poly.pdbx_strand_id
1 'polypeptide(L)'
;MIAVKKNRLEARLEIRLLPEKLQILKDEAARKNTSIGGIVREAIDSYCAVSAEEKLAAVRKLAELKTPVAAWDKMKKEIAAEYKSD
;
A
#
# COMPACT_ATOMS: atom_id res chain seq x y z
N MET A 1 -6.29 -35.51 -7.22
CA MET A 1 -6.76 -34.68 -6.07
C MET A 1 -5.60 -33.77 -5.68
N ILE A 2 -5.69 -32.47 -5.96
CA ILE A 2 -4.65 -31.50 -5.58
C ILE A 2 -4.93 -31.12 -4.12
N ALA A 3 -4.02 -31.46 -3.21
CA ALA A 3 -4.10 -31.06 -1.82
C ALA A 3 -3.99 -29.53 -1.76
N VAL A 4 -5.11 -28.85 -1.54
CA VAL A 4 -5.12 -27.44 -1.18
C VAL A 4 -4.42 -27.34 0.17
N LYS A 5 -3.13 -26.95 0.16
CA LYS A 5 -2.40 -26.60 1.39
C LYS A 5 -3.20 -25.50 2.07
N LYS A 6 -3.89 -25.84 3.15
CA LYS A 6 -4.61 -24.91 4.02
C LYS A 6 -3.57 -23.91 4.53
N ASN A 7 -3.69 -22.61 4.22
CA ASN A 7 -2.82 -21.55 4.74
C ASN A 7 -2.94 -21.49 6.27
N ARG A 8 -2.20 -22.35 6.98
CA ARG A 8 -2.15 -22.40 8.43
C ARG A 8 -1.14 -21.37 8.94
N LEU A 9 -1.56 -20.59 9.92
CA LEU A 9 -0.71 -19.63 10.62
C LEU A 9 0.12 -20.40 11.67
N GLU A 10 1.27 -20.93 11.26
CA GLU A 10 2.11 -21.81 12.10
C GLU A 10 3.24 -21.05 12.83
N ALA A 11 3.66 -19.89 12.30
CA ALA A 11 4.70 -19.07 12.91
C ALA A 11 4.13 -18.13 13.98
N ARG A 12 4.82 -18.04 15.13
CA ARG A 12 4.48 -17.11 16.23
C ARG A 12 5.45 -15.93 16.24
N LEU A 13 4.87 -14.74 16.37
CA LEU A 13 5.59 -13.48 16.53
C LEU A 13 5.08 -12.76 17.77
N GLU A 14 5.99 -12.28 18.62
CA GLU A 14 5.67 -11.46 19.78
C GLU A 14 6.35 -10.09 19.63
N ILE A 15 5.56 -9.02 19.74
CA ILE A 15 6.02 -7.64 19.58
C ILE A 15 5.63 -6.85 20.82
N ARG A 16 6.58 -6.14 21.40
CA ARG A 16 6.30 -5.17 22.47
C ARG A 16 5.94 -3.83 21.85
N LEU A 17 4.81 -3.28 22.26
CA LEU A 17 4.31 -2.00 21.80
C LEU A 17 4.08 -1.08 23.01
N LEU A 18 4.10 0.22 22.76
CA LEU A 18 3.57 1.17 23.73
C LEU A 18 2.05 0.92 23.89
N PRO A 19 1.48 1.08 25.11
CA PRO A 19 0.09 0.77 25.38
C PRO A 19 -0.90 1.47 24.45
N GLU A 20 -0.66 2.73 24.11
CA GLU A 20 -1.50 3.52 23.22
C GLU A 20 -1.51 2.98 21.78
N LYS A 21 -0.38 2.42 21.31
CA LYS A 21 -0.30 1.80 19.98
C LYS A 21 -1.05 0.48 19.93
N LEU A 22 -1.00 -0.29 21.02
CA LEU A 22 -1.81 -1.50 21.13
C LEU A 22 -3.31 -1.18 21.17
N GLN A 23 -3.70 -0.08 21.83
CA GLN A 23 -5.10 0.35 21.85
C GLN A 23 -5.60 0.71 20.45
N ILE A 24 -4.84 1.49 19.69
CA ILE A 24 -5.17 1.82 18.29
C ILE A 24 -5.39 0.55 17.45
N LEU A 25 -4.53 -0.47 17.60
CA LEU A 25 -4.67 -1.74 16.87
C LEU A 25 -5.94 -2.51 17.28
N LYS A 26 -6.32 -2.47 18.56
CA LYS A 26 -7.56 -3.11 19.04
C LYS A 26 -8.79 -2.42 18.45
N ASP A 27 -8.82 -1.10 18.48
CA ASP A 27 -9.94 -0.30 17.98
C ASP A 27 -10.12 -0.52 16.47
N GLU A 28 -9.02 -0.52 15.72
CA GLU A 28 -9.03 -0.77 14.28
C GLU A 28 -9.46 -2.20 13.94
N ALA A 29 -8.97 -3.20 14.70
CA ALA A 29 -9.38 -4.60 14.54
C ALA A 29 -10.87 -4.79 14.80
N ALA A 30 -11.42 -4.12 15.82
CA ALA A 30 -12.85 -4.12 16.11
C ALA A 30 -13.66 -3.46 14.97
N ARG A 31 -13.22 -2.29 14.50
CA ARG A 31 -13.84 -1.55 13.40
C ARG A 31 -13.89 -2.37 12.11
N LYS A 32 -12.82 -3.11 11.80
CA LYS A 32 -12.69 -3.96 10.61
C LYS A 32 -13.23 -5.39 10.79
N ASN A 33 -13.78 -5.73 11.97
CA ASN A 33 -14.21 -7.08 12.33
C ASN A 33 -13.16 -8.17 11.99
N THR A 34 -11.92 -7.92 12.39
CA THR A 34 -10.79 -8.82 12.14
C THR A 34 -9.91 -8.95 13.39
N SER A 35 -8.91 -9.81 13.35
CA SER A 35 -7.92 -9.93 14.44
C SER A 35 -6.82 -8.90 14.27
N ILE A 36 -6.15 -8.52 15.36
CA ILE A 36 -4.92 -7.70 15.31
C ILE A 36 -3.88 -8.35 14.39
N GLY A 37 -3.74 -9.68 14.43
CA GLY A 37 -2.86 -10.39 13.52
C GLY A 37 -3.28 -10.26 12.05
N GLY A 38 -4.58 -10.12 11.77
CA GLY A 38 -5.11 -9.81 10.44
C GLY A 38 -4.64 -8.43 9.97
N ILE A 39 -4.78 -7.42 10.82
CA ILE A 39 -4.28 -6.05 10.53
C ILE A 39 -2.77 -6.07 10.27
N VAL A 40 -2.00 -6.76 11.11
CA VAL A 40 -0.53 -6.85 10.94
C VAL A 40 -0.17 -7.52 9.63
N ARG A 41 -0.83 -8.61 9.24
CA ARG A 41 -0.59 -9.28 7.95
C ARG A 41 -0.96 -8.38 6.77
N GLU A 42 -2.12 -7.74 6.80
CA GLU A 42 -2.54 -6.77 5.77
C GLU A 42 -1.52 -5.64 5.61
N ALA A 43 -0.99 -5.12 6.73
CA ALA A 43 0.03 -4.09 6.73
C ALA A 43 1.37 -4.60 6.17
N ILE A 44 1.79 -5.83 6.50
CA ILE A 44 2.99 -6.46 5.92
C ILE A 44 2.81 -6.63 4.42
N ASP A 45 1.69 -7.19 3.98
CA ASP A 45 1.39 -7.39 2.56
C ASP A 45 1.43 -6.05 1.83
N SER A 46 0.82 -5.01 2.38
CA SER A 46 0.79 -3.67 1.78
C SER A 46 2.16 -2.98 1.77
N TYR A 47 2.92 -3.10 2.86
CA TYR A 47 4.25 -2.48 2.98
C TYR A 47 5.26 -3.16 2.06
N CYS A 48 5.15 -4.48 1.90
CA CYS A 48 6.02 -5.30 1.07
C CYS A 48 5.49 -5.50 -0.37
N ALA A 49 4.28 -5.01 -0.69
CA ALA A 49 3.60 -5.29 -1.96
C ALA A 49 4.39 -4.88 -3.20
N VAL A 50 5.21 -3.83 -3.09
CA VAL A 50 6.02 -3.35 -4.20
C VAL A 50 7.38 -2.95 -3.66
N SER A 51 8.43 -3.66 -4.10
CA SER A 51 9.79 -3.33 -3.69
C SER A 51 10.18 -1.94 -4.21
N ALA A 52 11.19 -1.32 -3.58
CA ALA A 52 11.74 -0.08 -4.10
C ALA A 52 12.25 -0.26 -5.54
N GLU A 53 12.85 -1.41 -5.87
CA GLU A 53 13.24 -1.73 -7.25
C GLU A 53 12.05 -1.84 -8.20
N GLU A 54 10.93 -2.45 -7.79
CA GLU A 54 9.74 -2.58 -8.62
C GLU A 54 9.09 -1.22 -8.90
N LYS A 55 9.04 -0.33 -7.89
CA LYS A 55 8.62 1.06 -8.07
C LYS A 55 9.54 1.79 -9.05
N LEU A 56 10.86 1.61 -8.89
CA LEU A 56 11.86 2.23 -9.77
C LEU A 56 11.74 1.71 -11.21
N ALA A 57 11.49 0.41 -11.39
CA ALA A 57 11.31 -0.22 -12.69
C ALA A 57 10.03 0.28 -13.37
N ALA A 58 8.93 0.49 -12.63
CA ALA A 58 7.71 1.08 -13.15
C ALA A 58 7.94 2.52 -13.62
N VAL A 59 8.65 3.34 -12.83
CA VAL A 59 9.02 4.71 -13.21
C VAL A 59 9.90 4.73 -14.47
N ARG A 60 10.87 3.82 -14.56
CA ARG A 60 11.73 3.68 -15.76
C ARG A 60 10.91 3.32 -16.99
N LYS A 61 9.99 2.36 -16.89
CA LYS A 61 9.06 2.01 -17.99
C LYS A 61 8.21 3.20 -18.41
N LEU A 62 7.68 3.97 -17.46
CA LEU A 62 6.92 5.19 -17.77
C LEU A 62 7.77 6.24 -18.49
N ALA A 63 9.03 6.42 -18.08
CA ALA A 63 9.95 7.34 -18.74
C ALA A 63 10.33 6.87 -20.17
N GLU A 64 10.42 5.55 -20.38
CA GLU A 64 10.70 4.94 -21.69
C GLU A 64 9.56 5.09 -22.69
N LEU A 65 8.32 5.30 -22.24
CA LEU A 65 7.19 5.55 -23.12
C LEU A 65 7.32 6.86 -23.91
N LYS A 66 8.31 7.72 -23.57
CA LYS A 66 8.63 9.00 -24.24
C LYS A 66 7.37 9.78 -24.62
N THR A 67 6.37 9.74 -23.75
CA THR A 67 5.10 10.39 -24.01
C THR A 67 5.38 11.89 -24.18
N PRO A 68 4.80 12.53 -25.21
CA PRO A 68 5.01 13.96 -25.42
C PRO A 68 4.33 14.71 -24.28
N VAL A 69 5.11 15.05 -23.26
CA VAL A 69 4.67 15.92 -22.19
C VAL A 69 5.05 17.35 -22.56
N ALA A 70 4.08 18.25 -22.46
CA ALA A 70 4.35 19.67 -22.55
C ALA A 70 5.32 20.07 -21.43
N ALA A 71 6.04 21.18 -21.61
CA ALA A 71 6.83 21.77 -20.54
C ALA A 71 5.99 21.87 -19.27
N TRP A 72 6.57 21.51 -18.12
CA TRP A 72 5.88 21.39 -16.84
C TRP A 72 4.98 22.59 -16.51
N ASP A 73 5.46 23.81 -16.80
CA ASP A 73 4.71 25.05 -16.56
C ASP A 73 3.42 25.17 -17.37
N LYS A 74 3.39 24.59 -18.59
CA LYS A 74 2.19 24.55 -19.43
C LYS A 74 1.21 23.51 -18.90
N MET A 75 1.69 22.29 -18.62
CA MET A 75 0.86 21.20 -18.12
C MET A 75 0.23 21.54 -16.76
N LYS A 76 0.97 22.19 -15.86
CA LYS A 76 0.47 22.64 -14.56
C LYS A 76 -0.67 23.67 -14.70
N LYS A 77 -0.60 24.57 -15.69
CA LYS A 77 -1.66 25.54 -15.97
C LYS A 77 -2.91 24.88 -16.51
N GLU A 78 -2.77 23.88 -17.37
CA GLU A 78 -3.89 23.11 -17.93
C GLU A 78 -4.62 22.34 -16.83
N ILE A 79 -3.89 21.60 -15.98
CA ILE A 79 -4.47 20.89 -14.82
C ILE A 79 -5.20 21.87 -13.89
N ALA A 80 -4.56 22.98 -13.54
CA ALA A 80 -5.16 23.97 -12.63
C ALA A 80 -6.39 24.69 -13.22
N ALA A 81 -6.50 24.78 -14.54
CA ALA A 81 -7.67 25.35 -15.23
C ALA A 81 -8.85 24.36 -15.25
N GLU A 82 -8.55 23.08 -15.44
CA GLU A 82 -9.55 22.00 -15.44
C GLU A 82 -10.20 21.84 -14.05
N TYR A 83 -9.41 21.90 -12.97
CA TYR A 83 -9.91 21.87 -11.58
C TYR A 83 -10.72 23.10 -11.14
N LYS A 84 -10.72 24.20 -11.90
CA LYS A 84 -11.50 25.42 -11.60
C LYS A 84 -12.81 25.51 -12.37
N SER A 85 -13.11 24.49 -13.19
CA SER A 85 -14.31 24.44 -14.03
C SER A 85 -15.42 23.55 -13.45
N ASP A 86 -15.20 23.01 -12.24
CA ASP A 86 -16.20 22.45 -11.30
C ASP A 86 -16.39 23.41 -10.10
#